data_AF-A0A851IRG8-F1
#
_entry.id   AF-A0A851IRG8-F1
#
_cell.length_a   1.000
_cell.length_b   1.000
_cell.length_c   1.000
_cell.angle_alpha   90.00
_cell.angle_beta   90.00
_cell.angle_gamma   90.00
#
_symmetry.space_group_name_H-M   'P 1'
#
loop_
_entity.id
_entity.type
_entity.pdbx_description
1 polymer ?
#
loop_
_entity_poly.entity_id
_entity_poly.type
_entity_poly.pdbx_seq_one_letter_code
_entity_poly.pdbx_strand_id
1 'polypeptide(L)'
;MLYDDAKNILYASERAEFFIRKLGFDFDKIDKNEIIFLLNKEFERAITERESKFYDSSECLRVLCGYLYCLGDISDVSLLEKVKYGIDMDVGTMIDGEWIDSLKNGGIEDKYTQTRKEIIEGFIDYYKFFYNL
;
A
#
# COMPACT_ATOMS: atom_id res chain seq x y z
N MET A 1 -1.81 4.05 18.94
CA MET A 1 -1.44 4.33 17.53
C MET A 1 -2.25 3.38 16.65
N LEU A 2 -2.47 3.68 15.37
CA LEU A 2 -3.35 2.84 14.52
C LEU A 2 -2.91 1.36 14.49
N TYR A 3 -1.60 1.12 14.55
CA TYR A 3 -1.05 -0.23 14.64
C TYR A 3 -1.54 -1.01 15.88
N ASP A 4 -1.62 -0.37 17.04
CA ASP A 4 -2.03 -1.04 18.28
C ASP A 4 -3.47 -1.51 18.24
N ASP A 5 -4.32 -0.79 17.51
CA ASP A 5 -5.73 -1.13 17.32
C ASP A 5 -5.89 -2.26 16.30
N ALA A 6 -5.01 -2.33 15.29
CA ALA A 6 -5.06 -3.31 14.22
C ALA A 6 -4.28 -4.61 14.50
N LYS A 7 -3.30 -4.62 15.42
CA LYS A 7 -2.37 -5.75 15.59
C LYS A 7 -3.03 -7.09 15.90
N ASN A 8 -4.18 -7.07 16.57
CA ASN A 8 -4.92 -8.29 16.94
C ASN A 8 -5.85 -8.78 15.82
N ILE A 9 -6.03 -8.02 14.75
CA ILE A 9 -6.77 -8.46 13.57
C ILE A 9 -5.89 -9.46 12.82
N LEU A 10 -6.44 -10.65 12.59
CA LEU A 10 -5.68 -11.80 12.11
C LEU A 10 -5.41 -11.73 10.61
N TYR A 11 -6.44 -11.40 9.83
CA TYR A 11 -6.41 -11.40 8.38
C TYR A 11 -5.88 -10.08 7.82
N ALA A 12 -4.97 -10.13 6.86
CA ALA A 12 -4.38 -8.95 6.24
C ALA A 12 -5.43 -8.13 5.48
N SER A 13 -6.42 -8.78 4.88
CA SER A 13 -7.57 -8.12 4.24
C SER A 13 -8.38 -7.29 5.22
N GLU A 14 -8.68 -7.83 6.41
CA GLU A 14 -9.39 -7.09 7.46
C GLU A 14 -8.56 -5.94 8.03
N ARG A 15 -7.24 -6.09 8.13
CA ARG A 15 -6.34 -4.97 8.51
C ARG A 15 -6.31 -3.88 7.46
N ALA A 16 -6.26 -4.24 6.18
CA ALA A 16 -6.39 -3.30 5.07
C ALA A 16 -7.69 -2.51 5.18
N GLU A 17 -8.84 -3.18 5.35
CA GLU A 17 -10.12 -2.51 5.54
C GLU A 17 -10.12 -1.56 6.74
N PHE A 18 -9.59 -2.03 7.89
CA PHE A 18 -9.47 -1.21 9.09
C PHE A 18 -8.70 0.08 8.81
N PHE A 19 -7.53 -0.01 8.16
CA PHE A 19 -6.73 1.17 7.84
C PHE A 19 -7.45 2.10 6.87
N ILE A 20 -8.09 1.58 5.82
CA ILE A 20 -8.83 2.42 4.88
C ILE A 20 -9.98 3.15 5.57
N ARG A 21 -10.76 2.47 6.42
CA ARG A 21 -11.87 3.10 7.15
C ARG A 21 -11.40 4.17 8.15
N LYS A 22 -10.20 4.02 8.71
CA LYS A 22 -9.63 4.98 9.67
C LYS A 22 -8.95 6.18 9.01
N LEU A 23 -8.24 5.94 7.91
CA LEU A 23 -7.46 6.96 7.21
C LEU A 23 -8.29 7.70 6.15
N GLY A 24 -9.24 7.03 5.52
CA GLY A 24 -9.96 7.54 4.35
C GLY A 24 -9.03 7.74 3.15
N PHE A 25 -9.47 8.55 2.18
CA PHE A 25 -8.71 8.85 0.96
C PHE A 25 -8.40 10.34 0.79
N ASP A 26 -8.56 11.13 1.85
CA ASP A 26 -8.16 12.54 1.88
C ASP A 26 -6.67 12.62 2.22
N PHE A 27 -5.82 12.36 1.22
CA PHE A 27 -4.37 12.20 1.41
C PHE A 27 -3.70 13.45 1.99
N ASP A 28 -4.24 14.64 1.73
CA ASP A 28 -3.71 15.90 2.29
C ASP A 28 -3.81 15.95 3.83
N LYS A 29 -4.63 15.09 4.45
CA LYS A 29 -4.83 15.01 5.91
C LYS A 29 -4.11 13.83 6.56
N ILE A 30 -3.41 13.00 5.78
CA ILE A 30 -2.76 11.79 6.27
C ILE A 30 -1.28 12.06 6.50
N ASP A 31 -0.77 11.74 7.69
CA ASP A 31 0.66 11.81 7.97
C ASP A 31 1.40 10.66 7.27
N LYS A 32 2.27 11.01 6.30
CA LYS A 32 3.12 10.05 5.60
C LYS A 32 3.98 9.21 6.54
N ASN A 33 4.44 9.77 7.67
CA ASN A 33 5.28 9.03 8.60
C ASN A 33 4.51 7.91 9.33
N GLU A 34 3.22 8.10 9.60
CA GLU A 34 2.37 7.03 10.14
C GLU A 34 2.24 5.89 9.11
N ILE A 35 2.08 6.21 7.82
CA ILE A 35 2.02 5.19 6.76
C ILE A 35 3.35 4.43 6.65
N ILE A 36 4.49 5.13 6.68
CA ILE A 36 5.81 4.48 6.68
C ILE A 36 5.98 3.57 7.90
N PHE A 37 5.55 4.01 9.07
CA PHE A 37 5.59 3.21 10.30
C PHE A 37 4.72 1.95 10.18
N LEU A 38 3.46 2.10 9.78
CA LEU A 38 2.53 0.99 9.58
C LEU A 38 3.05 -0.01 8.55
N LEU A 39 3.57 0.49 7.43
CA LEU A 39 4.11 -0.34 6.36
C LEU A 39 5.29 -1.18 6.82
N ASN A 40 6.23 -0.60 7.57
CA ASN A 40 7.35 -1.36 8.12
C ASN A 40 6.88 -2.44 9.11
N LYS A 41 5.88 -2.13 9.95
CA LYS A 41 5.33 -3.10 10.91
C LYS A 41 4.60 -4.26 10.25
N GLU A 42 3.75 -3.97 9.26
CA GLU A 42 3.08 -5.01 8.48
C GLU A 42 4.07 -5.82 7.64
N PHE A 43 5.18 -5.22 7.21
CA PHE A 43 6.20 -5.93 6.43
C PHE A 43 7.00 -6.89 7.32
N GLU A 44 7.42 -6.43 8.51
CA GLU A 44 8.00 -7.29 9.55
C GLU A 44 7.08 -8.47 9.84
N ARG A 45 5.79 -8.18 10.07
CA ARG A 45 4.77 -9.19 10.33
C ARG A 45 4.66 -10.20 9.17
N ALA A 46 4.51 -9.73 7.94
CA ALA A 46 4.38 -10.59 6.76
C ALA A 46 5.59 -11.53 6.57
N ILE A 47 6.81 -11.05 6.84
CA ILE A 47 8.02 -11.91 6.81
C ILE A 47 7.95 -12.97 7.92
N THR A 48 7.61 -12.57 9.14
CA THR A 48 7.59 -13.49 10.29
C THR A 48 6.46 -14.51 10.23
N GLU A 49 5.33 -14.14 9.64
CA GLU A 49 4.11 -14.97 9.58
C GLU A 49 3.95 -15.68 8.24
N ARG A 50 4.91 -15.57 7.31
CA ARG A 50 4.78 -16.14 5.94
C ARG A 50 4.52 -17.65 5.90
N GLU A 51 5.03 -18.39 6.87
CA GLU A 51 4.83 -19.84 7.01
C GLU A 51 3.62 -20.20 7.90
N SER A 52 2.92 -19.19 8.43
CA SER A 52 1.74 -19.38 9.27
C SER A 52 0.55 -19.81 8.44
N LYS A 53 -0.28 -20.70 9.02
CA LYS A 53 -1.58 -21.09 8.43
C LYS A 53 -2.58 -19.92 8.30
N PHE A 54 -2.27 -18.78 8.90
CA PHE A 54 -3.08 -17.57 8.86
C PHE A 54 -2.56 -16.52 7.87
N TYR A 55 -1.50 -16.84 7.12
CA TYR A 55 -1.05 -15.99 6.01
C TYR A 55 -2.12 -16.04 4.90
N ASP A 56 -2.89 -14.96 4.76
CA ASP A 56 -4.10 -14.95 3.94
C ASP A 56 -4.00 -14.05 2.70
N SER A 57 -3.14 -13.02 2.72
CA SER A 57 -2.91 -12.12 1.58
C SER A 57 -1.79 -11.11 1.88
N SER A 58 -1.27 -10.47 0.84
CA SER A 58 -0.46 -9.25 0.96
C SER A 58 -1.30 -7.96 0.95
N GLU A 59 -2.63 -8.05 1.09
CA GLU A 59 -3.57 -6.93 0.93
C GLU A 59 -3.28 -5.73 1.82
N CYS A 60 -2.99 -5.96 3.10
CA CYS A 60 -2.61 -4.89 4.02
C CYS A 60 -1.38 -4.12 3.53
N LEU A 61 -0.38 -4.84 3.02
CA LEU A 61 0.82 -4.22 2.48
C LEU A 61 0.53 -3.50 1.17
N ARG A 62 -0.30 -4.05 0.28
CA ARG A 62 -0.72 -3.38 -0.97
C ARG A 62 -1.41 -2.05 -0.69
N VAL A 63 -2.33 -2.04 0.26
CA VAL A 63 -3.01 -0.82 0.71
C VAL A 63 -2.01 0.20 1.22
N LEU A 64 -1.17 -0.16 2.19
CA LEU A 64 -0.21 0.77 2.80
C LEU A 64 0.84 1.27 1.80
N CYS A 65 1.30 0.42 0.88
CA CYS A 65 2.15 0.80 -0.23
C CYS A 65 1.42 1.78 -1.17
N GLY A 66 0.12 1.57 -1.45
CA GLY A 66 -0.72 2.51 -2.20
C GLY A 66 -0.88 3.87 -1.53
N TYR A 67 -1.11 3.90 -0.22
CA TYR A 67 -1.08 5.16 0.57
C TYR A 67 0.27 5.87 0.45
N LEU A 68 1.37 5.12 0.60
CA LEU A 68 2.71 5.70 0.47
C LEU A 68 2.97 6.22 -0.94
N TYR A 69 2.50 5.55 -1.99
CA TYR A 69 2.55 6.08 -3.35
C TYR A 69 1.78 7.40 -3.48
N CYS A 70 0.56 7.48 -2.92
CA CYS A 70 -0.28 8.68 -3.01
C CYS A 70 0.36 9.88 -2.30
N LEU A 71 0.98 9.66 -1.14
CA LEU A 71 1.58 10.69 -0.27
C LEU A 71 3.04 11.01 -0.60
N GLY A 72 3.75 10.03 -1.15
CA GLY A 72 5.19 10.02 -1.24
C GLY A 72 5.75 10.53 -2.56
N ASP A 73 7.07 10.50 -2.63
CA ASP A 73 7.84 10.92 -3.79
C ASP A 73 8.95 9.91 -4.11
N ILE A 74 9.90 10.31 -4.95
CA ILE A 74 11.03 9.46 -5.35
C ILE A 74 11.84 8.92 -4.16
N SER A 75 11.88 9.62 -3.02
CA SER A 75 12.60 9.17 -1.82
C SER A 75 11.98 7.92 -1.19
N ASP A 76 10.69 7.66 -1.42
CA ASP A 76 9.95 6.54 -0.86
C ASP A 76 10.06 5.25 -1.72
N VAL A 77 10.60 5.37 -2.94
CA VAL A 77 10.77 4.26 -3.90
C VAL A 77 11.51 3.08 -3.31
N SER A 78 12.61 3.31 -2.58
CA SER A 78 13.40 2.21 -2.02
C SER A 78 12.62 1.39 -0.99
N LEU A 79 11.70 2.00 -0.25
CA LEU A 79 10.83 1.27 0.68
C LEU A 79 9.77 0.47 -0.08
N LEU A 80 9.16 1.07 -1.10
CA LEU A 80 8.18 0.39 -1.96
C LEU A 80 8.77 -0.83 -2.67
N GLU A 81 9.96 -0.69 -3.25
CA GLU A 81 10.68 -1.81 -3.89
C GLU A 81 11.03 -2.90 -2.87
N LYS A 82 11.54 -2.52 -1.69
CA LYS A 82 11.85 -3.47 -0.62
C LYS A 82 10.62 -4.29 -0.23
N VAL A 83 9.46 -3.67 -0.10
CA VAL A 83 8.23 -4.36 0.28
C VAL A 83 7.71 -5.24 -0.86
N LYS A 84 7.59 -4.70 -2.08
CA LYS A 84 7.09 -5.43 -3.25
C LYS A 84 7.89 -6.71 -3.50
N TYR A 85 9.21 -6.59 -3.57
CA TYR A 85 10.09 -7.69 -3.92
C TYR A 85 10.45 -8.57 -2.71
N GLY A 86 10.33 -8.05 -1.48
CA GLY A 86 10.66 -8.78 -0.27
C GLY A 86 9.67 -9.89 0.09
N ILE A 87 8.39 -9.74 -0.28
CA ILE A 87 7.36 -10.76 -0.04
C ILE A 87 6.78 -11.38 -1.31
N ASP A 88 7.35 -11.07 -2.48
CA ASP A 88 6.92 -11.57 -3.79
C ASP A 88 5.44 -11.24 -4.08
N MET A 89 5.09 -9.95 -4.02
CA MET A 89 3.72 -9.50 -4.33
C MET A 89 3.37 -9.79 -5.79
N ASP A 90 2.15 -10.29 -6.01
CA ASP A 90 1.60 -10.57 -7.35
C ASP A 90 1.89 -9.46 -8.36
N VAL A 91 2.41 -9.87 -9.53
CA VAL A 91 2.58 -9.00 -10.70
C VAL A 91 1.20 -8.55 -11.20
N GLY A 92 1.09 -7.30 -11.65
CA GLY A 92 -0.16 -6.70 -12.10
C GLY A 92 -1.08 -6.22 -10.98
N THR A 93 -0.65 -6.31 -9.71
CA THR A 93 -1.41 -5.82 -8.55
C THR A 93 -0.69 -4.65 -7.87
N MET A 94 -1.46 -3.75 -7.26
CA MET A 94 -1.01 -2.48 -6.68
C MET A 94 0.35 -2.49 -5.97
N ILE A 95 1.00 -1.34 -6.17
CA ILE A 95 2.42 -1.09 -6.37
C ILE A 95 3.05 -2.11 -7.31
N ASP A 96 2.70 -1.97 -8.59
CA ASP A 96 3.44 -2.63 -9.67
C ASP A 96 4.54 -1.74 -10.27
N GLY A 97 5.35 -2.32 -11.16
CA GLY A 97 6.49 -1.62 -11.79
C GLY A 97 6.11 -0.24 -12.33
N GLU A 98 4.95 -0.13 -12.98
CA GLU A 98 4.44 1.14 -13.54
C GLU A 98 4.22 2.23 -12.48
N TRP A 99 3.82 1.86 -11.27
CA TRP A 99 3.64 2.83 -10.17
C TRP A 99 5.00 3.30 -9.66
N ILE A 100 5.95 2.38 -9.50
CA ILE A 100 7.31 2.72 -9.07
C ILE A 100 8.00 3.61 -10.12
N ASP A 101 7.84 3.29 -11.40
CA ASP A 101 8.40 4.08 -12.50
C ASP A 101 7.74 5.47 -12.60
N SER A 102 6.43 5.54 -12.36
CA SER A 102 5.69 6.81 -12.21
C SER A 102 6.26 7.66 -11.06
N LEU A 103 6.66 7.09 -9.92
CA LEU A 103 7.34 7.87 -8.87
C LEU A 103 8.73 8.36 -9.31
N LYS A 104 9.50 7.49 -9.98
CA LYS A 104 10.86 7.82 -10.45
C LYS A 104 10.87 8.92 -11.51
N ASN A 105 9.84 9.00 -12.34
CA ASN A 105 9.72 10.00 -13.40
C ASN A 105 8.95 11.27 -12.98
N GLY A 106 8.52 11.37 -11.72
CA GLY A 106 7.78 12.52 -11.19
C GLY A 106 6.28 12.53 -11.53
N GLY A 107 5.72 11.40 -11.95
CA GLY A 107 4.30 11.23 -12.26
C GLY A 107 3.93 11.63 -13.67
N ILE A 108 4.91 11.74 -14.56
CA ILE A 108 4.74 12.11 -15.96
C ILE A 108 4.32 10.87 -16.74
N GLU A 109 3.23 10.99 -17.51
CA GLU A 109 2.76 9.91 -18.39
C GLU A 109 3.80 9.59 -19.47
N ASP A 110 4.01 8.30 -19.72
CA ASP A 110 4.80 7.82 -20.84
C ASP A 110 4.19 6.53 -21.43
N LYS A 111 4.90 5.89 -22.37
CA LYS A 111 4.43 4.65 -23.02
C LYS A 111 4.25 3.46 -22.06
N TYR A 112 4.72 3.56 -20.82
CA TYR A 112 4.71 2.51 -19.81
C TYR A 112 4.01 2.93 -18.50
N THR A 113 3.62 4.20 -18.37
CA THR A 113 3.05 4.75 -17.13
C THR A 113 1.88 5.68 -17.42
N GLN A 114 0.80 5.51 -16.65
CA GLN A 114 -0.31 6.48 -16.61
C GLN A 114 0.11 7.72 -15.81
N THR A 115 -0.69 8.78 -15.89
CA THR A 115 -0.47 9.94 -15.00
C THR A 115 -0.61 9.52 -13.54
N ARG A 116 0.13 10.17 -12.64
CA ARG A 116 -0.03 9.93 -11.19
C ARG A 116 -1.48 10.09 -10.73
N LYS A 117 -2.22 11.03 -11.32
CA LYS A 117 -3.62 11.27 -10.99
C LYS A 117 -4.50 10.05 -11.31
N GLU A 118 -4.37 9.49 -12.51
CA GLU A 118 -5.15 8.31 -12.93
C GLU A 118 -4.83 7.08 -12.06
N ILE A 119 -3.55 6.90 -11.71
CA ILE A 119 -3.13 5.83 -10.81
C ILE A 119 -3.79 5.97 -9.43
N ILE A 120 -3.83 7.19 -8.87
CA ILE A 120 -4.49 7.47 -7.59
C ILE A 120 -6.01 7.27 -7.69
N GLU A 121 -6.65 7.72 -8.76
CA GLU A 121 -8.09 7.52 -8.96
C GLU A 121 -8.43 6.02 -9.05
N GLY A 122 -7.67 5.25 -9.83
CA GLY A 122 -7.83 3.80 -9.93
C GLY A 122 -7.60 3.08 -8.60
N PHE A 123 -6.63 3.53 -7.79
CA PHE A 123 -6.42 3.04 -6.43
C PHE A 123 -7.66 3.23 -5.55
N ILE A 124 -8.18 4.45 -5.52
CA ILE A 124 -9.35 4.80 -4.70
C ILE A 124 -10.57 4.00 -5.15
N ASP A 125 -10.85 3.97 -6.45
CA ASP A 125 -12.03 3.32 -7.00
C ASP A 125 -12.01 1.81 -6.75
N TYR A 126 -10.85 1.17 -6.91
CA TYR A 126 -10.67 -0.24 -6.60
C TYR A 126 -11.03 -0.53 -5.15
N TYR A 127 -10.46 0.20 -4.19
CA TYR A 127 -10.66 -0.09 -2.77
C TYR A 127 -12.03 0.32 -2.24
N LYS A 128 -12.63 1.37 -2.80
CA LYS A 128 -14.04 1.70 -2.52
C LYS A 128 -14.96 0.58 -2.97
N PHE A 129 -14.74 0.04 -4.16
CA PHE A 129 -15.51 -1.09 -4.68
C PHE A 129 -15.26 -2.35 -3.85
N PHE A 130 -13.99 -2.72 -3.62
CA PHE A 130 -13.60 -3.96 -2.94
C PHE A 130 -14.14 -4.05 -1.51
N TYR A 131 -14.06 -2.96 -0.74
CA TYR A 131 -14.52 -2.92 0.66
C TYR A 131 -15.94 -2.32 0.85
N ASN A 132 -16.66 -2.04 -0.23
CA ASN A 132 -17.99 -1.41 -0.22
C ASN A 132 -18.03 -0.15 0.67
N LEU A 133 -17.20 0.85 0.32
CA LEU A 133 -17.02 2.11 1.07
C LEU A 133 -17.77 3.29 0.45
#